data_AF-A0A6A0QT88-F1
#
_entry.id   AF-A0A6A0QT88-F1
#
_cell.length_a   1.000
_cell.length_b   1.000
_cell.length_c   1.000
_cell.angle_alpha   90.00
_cell.angle_beta   90.00
_cell.angle_gamma   90.00
#
_symmetry.space_group_name_H-M   'P 1'
#
loop_
_entity.id
_entity.type
_entity.pdbx_description
1 polymer ?
#
loop_
_entity_poly.entity_id
_entity_poly.type
_entity_poly.pdbx_seq_one_letter_code
_entity_poly.pdbx_strand_id
1 'polypeptide(L)'
;MGTADDLRRWVEAGLIDEDTAARISEHESRKGGERVGRGTEAVAYLGAVLVLVALAILAAEFWDRIEPWGRFTLGAIVTGVLIGAGWLLGRSAEPAVNRAQAFAWFLAVGAVALTAGVFFDGIVETDGQESFLWTSLVTLVVTIALWLARSSTLAIVAMAFATWAATIAIISRLDTVPDWAFGLAFAGLGIAWLLLTWGGILRPATASYAISAIGILFVAFPEGSHMPWPILGLVGALALMGLSVRLNQTVLLGFGVAGLFVYIPMMIFELFEESLGVPVALLITGLALLGVVVGTVRFRKEVET
;
A
#
# COMPACT_ATOMS: atom_id res chain seq x y z
N MET A 1 17.69 33.67 1.14
CA MET A 1 16.88 34.86 1.45
C MET A 1 15.64 34.35 2.16
N GLY A 2 15.55 34.61 3.46
CA GLY A 2 14.60 33.94 4.34
C GLY A 2 13.24 34.62 4.33
N THR A 3 12.19 33.84 4.62
CA THR A 3 10.79 34.28 4.72
C THR A 3 10.60 35.52 5.62
N ALA A 4 11.50 35.74 6.58
CA ALA A 4 11.52 36.91 7.46
C ALA A 4 11.91 38.22 6.74
N ASP A 5 12.83 38.17 5.77
CA ASP A 5 13.24 39.36 4.99
C ASP A 5 12.14 39.77 4.01
N ASP A 6 11.45 38.80 3.41
CA ASP A 6 10.34 39.07 2.50
C ASP A 6 9.11 39.64 3.25
N LEU A 7 8.79 39.10 4.43
CA LEU A 7 7.71 39.64 5.27
C LEU A 7 7.96 41.10 5.67
N ARG A 8 9.20 41.41 6.08
CA ARG A 8 9.57 42.78 6.45
C ARG A 8 9.48 43.73 5.26
N ARG A 9 9.92 43.29 4.07
CA ARG A 9 9.79 44.09 2.83
C ARG A 9 8.33 44.34 2.44
N TRP A 10 7.43 43.39 2.71
CA TRP A 10 6.00 43.55 2.42
C TRP A 10 5.29 44.48 3.40
N VAL A 11 5.70 44.49 4.68
CA VAL A 11 5.24 45.48 5.66
C VAL A 11 5.73 46.88 5.28
N GLU A 12 7.02 47.02 4.95
CA GLU A 12 7.62 48.30 4.54
C GLU A 12 6.99 48.85 3.24
N ALA A 13 6.53 47.97 2.33
CA ALA A 13 5.82 48.33 1.12
C ALA A 13 4.31 48.60 1.32
N GLY A 14 3.78 48.45 2.54
CA GLY A 14 2.37 48.64 2.85
C GLY A 14 1.43 47.58 2.24
N LEU A 15 1.97 46.43 1.83
CA LEU A 15 1.19 45.33 1.24
C LEU A 15 0.41 44.54 2.30
N ILE A 16 0.95 44.47 3.52
CA ILE A 16 0.35 43.80 4.68
C ILE A 16 0.62 44.62 5.95
N ASP A 17 -0.26 44.51 6.95
CA ASP A 17 -0.04 45.09 8.27
C ASP A 17 0.87 44.21 9.15
N GLU A 18 1.41 44.79 10.23
CA GLU A 18 2.30 44.09 11.17
C GLU A 18 1.63 42.88 11.84
N ASP A 19 0.33 42.96 12.13
CA ASP A 19 -0.44 41.86 12.74
C ASP A 19 -0.55 40.66 11.79
N THR A 20 -0.81 40.92 10.51
CA THR A 20 -0.87 39.92 9.45
C THR A 20 0.50 39.31 9.19
N ALA A 21 1.57 40.11 9.21
CA ALA A 21 2.93 39.60 9.12
C ALA A 21 3.29 38.69 10.30
N ALA A 22 2.87 39.04 11.53
CA ALA A 22 3.05 38.21 12.71
C ALA A 22 2.28 36.88 12.60
N ARG A 23 1.02 36.90 12.16
CA ARG A 23 0.22 35.69 11.94
C ARG A 23 0.80 34.78 10.86
N ILE A 24 1.33 35.36 9.77
CA ILE A 24 1.99 34.59 8.71
C ILE A 24 3.30 33.99 9.22
N SER A 25 4.10 34.74 9.98
CA SER A 25 5.32 34.23 10.60
C SER A 25 5.03 33.07 11.57
N GLU A 26 3.98 33.18 12.39
CA GLU A 26 3.53 32.09 13.27
C GLU A 26 3.04 30.86 12.47
N HIS A 27 2.30 31.08 11.38
CA HIS A 27 1.85 30.01 10.50
C HIS A 27 3.01 29.32 9.75
N GLU A 28 3.98 30.09 9.26
CA GLU A 28 5.14 29.58 8.54
C GLU A 28 6.17 28.94 9.48
N SER A 29 6.30 29.39 10.72
CA SER A 29 7.12 28.72 11.74
C SER A 29 6.50 27.39 12.19
N ARG A 30 5.17 27.30 12.28
CA ARG A 30 4.45 26.02 12.43
C ARG A 30 4.72 25.06 11.26
N LYS A 31 4.64 25.52 10.01
CA LYS A 31 5.01 24.74 8.81
C LYS A 31 6.51 24.42 8.71
N GLY A 32 7.37 25.31 9.20
CA GLY A 32 8.83 25.17 9.23
C GLY A 32 9.27 24.08 10.21
N GLY A 33 8.60 23.99 11.36
CA GLY A 33 8.75 22.88 12.31
C GLY A 33 8.42 21.51 11.69
N GLU A 34 7.48 21.44 10.74
CA GLU A 34 7.20 20.20 9.99
C GLU A 34 8.31 19.81 9.00
N ARG A 35 9.11 20.77 8.51
CA ARG A 35 10.22 20.51 7.57
C ARG A 35 11.50 20.04 8.25
N VAL A 36 11.72 20.37 9.53
CA VAL A 36 12.90 19.94 10.31
C VAL A 36 12.92 18.43 10.60
N GLY A 37 11.90 17.65 10.22
CA GLY A 37 11.81 16.21 10.53
C GLY A 37 12.22 15.22 9.44
N ARG A 38 12.44 15.59 8.16
CA ARG A 38 12.57 14.58 7.08
C ARG A 38 13.84 13.73 7.15
N GLY A 39 14.98 14.34 7.48
CA GLY A 39 16.25 13.62 7.64
C GLY A 39 16.23 12.71 8.86
N THR A 40 15.74 13.22 9.99
CA THR A 40 15.56 12.46 11.23
C THR A 40 14.55 11.33 11.07
N GLU A 41 13.47 11.55 10.32
CA GLU A 41 12.46 10.54 10.01
C GLU A 41 13.02 9.46 9.06
N ALA A 42 13.83 9.84 8.06
CA ALA A 42 14.54 8.88 7.21
C ALA A 42 15.54 8.02 8.02
N VAL A 43 16.29 8.62 8.94
CA VAL A 43 17.20 7.91 9.85
C VAL A 43 16.43 7.00 10.81
N ALA A 44 15.28 7.44 11.32
CA ALA A 44 14.42 6.62 12.17
C ALA A 44 13.85 5.41 11.42
N TYR A 45 13.37 5.59 10.19
CA TYR A 45 12.92 4.48 9.34
C TYR A 45 14.07 3.54 8.97
N LEU A 46 15.24 4.08 8.62
CA LEU A 46 16.42 3.27 8.34
C LEU A 46 16.82 2.44 9.56
N GLY A 47 16.83 3.03 10.76
CA GLY A 47 17.08 2.34 12.02
C GLY A 47 16.06 1.23 12.28
N ALA A 48 14.77 1.49 12.06
CA ALA A 48 13.73 0.47 12.20
C ALA A 48 13.91 -0.69 11.22
N VAL A 49 14.24 -0.41 9.95
CA VAL A 49 14.53 -1.43 8.95
C VAL A 49 15.75 -2.27 9.35
N LEU A 50 16.83 -1.63 9.80
CA LEU A 50 18.03 -2.34 10.24
C LEU A 50 17.76 -3.24 11.45
N VAL A 51 16.94 -2.79 12.41
CA VAL A 51 16.51 -3.61 13.54
C VAL A 51 15.67 -4.81 13.08
N LEU A 52 14.73 -4.60 12.15
CA LEU A 52 13.92 -5.68 11.59
C LEU A 52 14.78 -6.71 10.84
N VAL A 53 15.76 -6.25 10.05
CA VAL A 53 16.69 -7.14 9.34
C VAL A 53 17.56 -7.91 10.32
N ALA A 54 18.12 -7.26 11.34
CA ALA A 54 18.91 -7.92 12.37
C ALA A 54 18.09 -8.97 13.13
N LEU A 55 16.85 -8.65 13.49
CA LEU A 55 15.92 -9.60 14.12
C LEU A 55 15.60 -10.77 13.19
N ALA A 56 15.40 -10.53 11.89
CA ALA A 56 15.15 -11.59 10.93
C ALA A 56 16.35 -12.53 10.75
N ILE A 57 17.58 -11.98 10.70
CA ILE A 57 18.81 -12.78 10.64
C ILE A 57 18.99 -13.59 11.92
N LEU A 58 18.83 -12.95 13.08
CA LEU A 58 18.96 -13.63 14.36
C LEU A 58 17.89 -14.72 14.53
N ALA A 59 16.66 -14.45 14.10
CA ALA A 59 15.62 -15.46 14.03
C ALA A 59 16.09 -16.60 13.13
N ALA A 60 16.46 -16.35 11.87
CA ALA A 60 16.89 -17.41 10.94
C ALA A 60 18.05 -18.28 11.47
N GLU A 61 19.02 -17.69 12.18
CA GLU A 61 20.18 -18.42 12.72
C GLU A 61 19.83 -19.27 13.95
N PHE A 62 18.93 -18.79 14.81
CA PHE A 62 18.60 -19.44 16.07
C PHE A 62 17.26 -20.19 16.06
N TRP A 63 16.42 -20.00 15.04
CA TRP A 63 15.06 -20.53 14.95
C TRP A 63 15.04 -22.03 15.20
N ASP A 64 15.83 -22.77 14.43
CA ASP A 64 15.90 -24.22 14.46
C ASP A 64 16.42 -24.79 15.78
N ARG A 65 17.07 -23.96 16.61
CA ARG A 65 17.57 -24.36 17.93
C ARG A 65 16.56 -24.13 19.06
N ILE A 66 15.49 -23.38 18.80
CA ILE A 66 14.45 -23.07 19.79
C ILE A 66 13.30 -24.07 19.59
N GLU A 67 12.87 -24.71 20.67
CA GLU A 67 11.69 -25.59 20.69
C GLU A 67 10.41 -24.82 20.30
N PRO A 68 9.39 -25.45 19.67
CA PRO A 68 8.17 -24.76 19.24
C PRO A 68 7.49 -23.89 20.30
N TRP A 69 7.41 -24.35 21.55
CA TRP A 69 6.88 -23.56 22.67
C TRP A 69 7.69 -22.30 22.97
N GLY A 70 9.02 -22.35 22.81
CA GLY A 70 9.90 -21.19 22.96
C GLY A 70 9.66 -20.17 21.85
N ARG A 71 9.52 -20.61 20.60
CA ARG A 71 9.22 -19.74 19.45
C ARG A 71 7.86 -19.07 19.61
N PHE A 72 6.84 -19.83 20.02
CA PHE A 72 5.49 -19.31 20.27
C PHE A 72 5.50 -18.27 21.39
N THR A 73 6.15 -18.57 22.53
CA THR A 73 6.21 -17.67 23.67
C THR A 73 6.92 -16.36 23.31
N LEU A 74 8.03 -16.44 22.57
CA LEU A 74 8.74 -15.26 22.07
C LEU A 74 7.85 -14.42 21.15
N GLY A 75 7.18 -15.06 20.19
CA GLY A 75 6.24 -14.39 19.28
C GLY A 75 5.08 -13.72 20.02
N ALA A 76 4.51 -14.41 21.01
CA ALA A 76 3.42 -13.89 21.84
C ALA A 76 3.85 -12.67 22.67
N ILE A 77 5.05 -12.70 23.26
CA ILE A 77 5.62 -11.57 24.00
C ILE A 77 5.82 -10.37 23.06
N VAL A 78 6.46 -10.58 21.91
CA VAL A 78 6.69 -9.52 20.91
C VAL A 78 5.37 -8.92 20.44
N THR A 79 4.40 -9.77 20.14
CA THR A 79 3.04 -9.36 19.75
C THR A 79 2.39 -8.51 20.84
N GLY A 80 2.40 -8.96 22.09
CA GLY A 80 1.83 -8.23 23.23
C GLY A 80 2.51 -6.88 23.45
N VAL A 81 3.84 -6.81 23.34
CA VAL A 81 4.62 -5.57 23.45
C VAL A 81 4.24 -4.59 22.34
N LEU A 82 4.12 -5.03 21.08
CA LEU A 82 3.77 -4.16 19.95
C LEU A 82 2.33 -3.64 20.05
N ILE A 83 1.38 -4.49 20.41
CA ILE A 83 -0.02 -4.10 20.64
C ILE A 83 -0.08 -3.09 21.79
N GLY A 84 0.57 -3.40 22.92
CA GLY A 84 0.64 -2.53 24.11
C GLY A 84 1.29 -1.18 23.81
N ALA A 85 2.41 -1.17 23.09
CA ALA A 85 3.09 0.04 22.66
C ALA A 85 2.16 0.91 21.80
N GLY A 86 1.46 0.33 20.82
CA GLY A 86 0.54 1.12 20.01
C GLY A 86 -0.67 1.65 20.80
N TRP A 87 -1.16 0.93 21.81
CA TRP A 87 -2.19 1.46 22.72
C TRP A 87 -1.68 2.64 23.57
N LEU A 88 -0.46 2.55 24.10
CA LEU A 88 0.14 3.60 24.90
C LEU A 88 0.42 4.87 24.08
N LEU A 89 0.93 4.71 22.86
CA LEU A 89 1.21 5.81 21.94
C LEU A 89 -0.08 6.51 21.45
N GLY A 90 -1.23 5.83 21.47
CA GLY A 90 -2.53 6.37 21.04
C GLY A 90 -3.16 7.43 21.92
N ARG A 91 -2.51 7.77 23.03
CA ARG A 91 -2.94 8.87 23.90
C ARG A 91 -2.30 10.21 23.52
N SER A 92 -1.35 10.23 22.59
CA SER A 92 -0.66 11.46 22.18
C SER A 92 -1.36 12.16 21.02
N ALA A 93 -1.46 13.49 21.10
CA ALA A 93 -1.93 14.34 20.01
C ALA A 93 -0.86 14.59 18.93
N GLU A 94 0.39 14.18 19.16
CA GLU A 94 1.50 14.47 18.25
C GLU A 94 1.45 13.65 16.95
N PRO A 95 1.56 14.28 15.76
CA PRO A 95 1.52 13.57 14.48
C PRO A 95 2.60 12.50 14.31
N ALA A 96 3.81 12.72 14.82
CA ALA A 96 4.90 11.75 14.74
C ALA A 96 4.61 10.49 15.58
N VAL A 97 4.08 10.67 16.79
CA VAL A 97 3.67 9.57 17.68
C VAL A 97 2.53 8.76 17.07
N ASN A 98 1.59 9.43 16.40
CA ASN A 98 0.51 8.78 15.66
C ASN A 98 1.02 7.89 14.51
N ARG A 99 2.09 8.29 13.81
CA ARG A 99 2.74 7.44 12.78
C ARG A 99 3.42 6.23 13.41
N ALA A 100 4.17 6.43 14.50
CA ALA A 100 4.84 5.37 15.23
C ALA A 100 3.86 4.32 15.76
N GLN A 101 2.68 4.74 16.25
CA GLN A 101 1.62 3.83 16.65
C GLN A 101 1.08 3.01 15.49
N ALA A 102 0.74 3.64 14.36
CA ALA A 102 0.20 2.92 13.21
C ALA A 102 1.21 1.87 12.70
N PHE A 103 2.50 2.20 12.75
CA PHE A 103 3.59 1.29 12.44
C PHE A 103 3.73 0.16 13.47
N ALA A 104 3.65 0.45 14.77
CA ALA A 104 3.68 -0.58 15.82
C ALA A 104 2.52 -1.59 15.68
N TRP A 105 1.32 -1.11 15.38
CA TRP A 105 0.17 -1.99 15.11
C TRP A 105 0.31 -2.78 13.81
N PHE A 106 0.90 -2.20 12.77
CA PHE A 106 1.22 -2.94 11.56
C PHE A 106 2.20 -4.09 11.83
N LEU A 107 3.28 -3.81 12.57
CA LEU A 107 4.23 -4.84 13.00
C LEU A 107 3.57 -5.88 13.90
N ALA A 108 2.62 -5.48 14.76
CA ALA A 108 1.87 -6.42 15.58
C ALA A 108 1.08 -7.41 14.73
N VAL A 109 0.47 -7.00 13.61
CA VAL A 109 -0.21 -7.93 12.70
C VAL A 109 0.76 -8.95 12.10
N GLY A 110 1.96 -8.52 11.70
CA GLY A 110 3.01 -9.44 11.25
C GLY A 110 3.44 -10.42 12.35
N ALA A 111 3.62 -9.93 13.58
CA ALA A 111 3.97 -10.75 14.73
C ALA A 111 2.86 -11.76 15.08
N VAL A 112 1.58 -11.38 14.96
CA VAL A 112 0.42 -12.28 15.12
C VAL A 112 0.47 -13.39 14.07
N ALA A 113 0.70 -13.05 12.80
CA ALA A 113 0.79 -14.04 11.74
C ALA A 113 1.92 -15.05 11.99
N LEU A 114 3.10 -14.56 12.37
CA LEU A 114 4.23 -15.43 12.70
C LEU A 114 3.94 -16.31 13.94
N THR A 115 3.36 -15.73 14.98
CA THR A 115 3.04 -16.46 16.22
C THR A 115 1.97 -17.52 15.99
N ALA A 116 0.92 -17.20 15.22
CA ALA A 116 -0.11 -18.15 14.84
C ALA A 116 0.46 -19.26 13.94
N GLY A 117 1.32 -18.91 12.98
CA GLY A 117 2.03 -19.87 12.13
C GLY A 117 2.83 -20.87 12.95
N VAL A 118 3.64 -20.40 13.91
CA VAL A 118 4.38 -21.27 14.82
C VAL A 118 3.46 -22.15 15.66
N PHE A 119 2.34 -21.62 16.13
CA PHE A 119 1.38 -22.37 16.93
C PHE A 119 0.78 -23.54 16.14
N PHE A 120 0.27 -23.27 14.94
CA PHE A 120 -0.37 -24.30 14.13
C PHE A 120 0.63 -25.30 13.53
N ASP A 121 1.77 -24.82 13.03
CA ASP A 121 2.82 -25.66 12.43
C ASP A 121 3.57 -26.49 13.49
N GLY A 122 3.94 -25.88 14.62
CA GLY A 122 4.88 -26.48 15.57
C GLY A 122 4.28 -27.01 16.88
N ILE A 123 3.07 -26.60 17.26
CA ILE A 123 2.42 -27.05 18.52
C ILE A 123 1.20 -27.90 18.24
N VAL A 124 0.33 -27.46 17.33
CA VAL A 124 -0.82 -28.27 16.87
C VAL A 124 -0.38 -29.31 15.84
N GLU A 125 0.76 -29.09 15.17
CA GLU A 125 1.34 -29.99 14.16
C GLU A 125 0.40 -30.23 12.98
N THR A 126 -0.32 -29.20 12.54
CA THR A 126 -1.17 -29.25 11.35
C THR A 126 -0.32 -29.32 10.07
N ASP A 127 -0.88 -29.85 8.98
CA ASP A 127 -0.23 -29.77 7.68
C ASP A 127 0.02 -28.30 7.24
N GLY A 128 0.94 -28.07 6.31
CA GLY A 128 1.33 -26.71 5.92
C GLY A 128 0.18 -25.86 5.33
N GLN A 129 -0.78 -26.49 4.64
CA GLN A 129 -1.94 -25.77 4.10
C GLN A 129 -2.94 -25.44 5.20
N GLU A 130 -3.17 -26.35 6.15
CA GLU A 130 -4.00 -26.13 7.33
C GLU A 130 -3.43 -25.05 8.23
N SER A 131 -2.12 -25.10 8.49
CA SER A 131 -1.41 -24.08 9.25
C SER A 131 -1.56 -22.70 8.59
N PHE A 132 -1.40 -22.62 7.26
CA PHE A 132 -1.57 -21.37 6.52
C PHE A 132 -3.00 -20.83 6.58
N LEU A 133 -4.01 -21.70 6.51
CA LEU A 133 -5.42 -21.33 6.65
C LEU A 133 -5.72 -20.76 8.03
N TRP A 134 -5.38 -21.47 9.11
CA TRP A 134 -5.68 -20.99 10.45
C TRP A 134 -4.89 -19.74 10.81
N THR A 135 -3.63 -19.66 10.38
CA THR A 135 -2.79 -18.47 10.56
C THR A 135 -3.40 -17.25 9.88
N SER A 136 -3.82 -17.38 8.63
CA SER A 136 -4.44 -16.27 7.89
C SER A 136 -5.79 -15.86 8.49
N LEU A 137 -6.61 -16.80 8.94
CA LEU A 137 -7.88 -16.51 9.62
C LEU A 137 -7.68 -15.79 10.96
N VAL A 138 -6.77 -16.24 11.81
CA VAL A 138 -6.44 -15.57 13.08
C VAL A 138 -5.92 -14.16 12.82
N THR A 139 -5.02 -14.01 11.84
CA THR A 139 -4.46 -12.71 11.45
C THR A 139 -5.56 -11.78 10.94
N LEU A 140 -6.51 -12.30 10.15
CA LEU A 140 -7.65 -11.56 9.64
C LEU A 140 -8.57 -11.07 10.77
N VAL A 141 -8.88 -11.91 11.75
CA VAL A 141 -9.68 -11.52 12.92
C VAL A 141 -8.98 -10.40 13.70
N VAL A 142 -7.67 -10.54 13.96
CA VAL A 142 -6.92 -9.54 14.72
C VAL A 142 -6.81 -8.22 13.95
N THR A 143 -6.53 -8.24 12.65
CA THR A 143 -6.42 -7.00 11.88
C THR A 143 -7.78 -6.31 11.70
N ILE A 144 -8.90 -7.05 11.64
CA ILE A 144 -10.25 -6.46 11.68
C ILE A 144 -10.47 -5.78 13.04
N ALA A 145 -10.12 -6.44 14.15
CA ALA A 145 -10.26 -5.86 15.48
C ALA A 145 -9.40 -4.58 15.66
N LEU A 146 -8.16 -4.59 15.16
CA LEU A 146 -7.27 -3.42 15.18
C LEU A 146 -7.79 -2.30 14.28
N TRP A 147 -8.34 -2.64 13.11
CA TRP A 147 -8.97 -1.67 12.21
C TRP A 147 -10.20 -1.01 12.85
N LEU A 148 -11.05 -1.79 13.52
CA LEU A 148 -12.21 -1.28 14.27
C LEU A 148 -11.77 -0.38 15.44
N ALA A 149 -10.66 -0.72 16.10
CA ALA A 149 -10.09 0.13 17.17
C ALA A 149 -9.51 1.44 16.62
N ARG A 150 -8.85 1.40 15.46
CA ARG A 150 -8.38 2.59 14.75
C ARG A 150 -8.22 2.37 13.25
N SER A 151 -9.02 3.11 12.50
CA SER A 151 -8.92 3.19 11.04
C SER A 151 -7.66 3.97 10.61
N SER A 152 -6.57 3.28 10.32
CA SER A 152 -5.34 3.86 9.75
C SER A 152 -5.01 3.27 8.39
N THR A 153 -4.20 3.98 7.59
CA THR A 153 -3.73 3.46 6.28
C THR A 153 -3.05 2.11 6.42
N LEU A 154 -2.17 1.94 7.41
CA LEU A 154 -1.48 0.68 7.64
C LEU A 154 -2.42 -0.43 8.12
N ALA A 155 -3.46 -0.11 8.88
CA ALA A 155 -4.47 -1.10 9.26
C ALA A 155 -5.27 -1.61 8.04
N ILE A 156 -5.62 -0.73 7.10
CA ILE A 156 -6.26 -1.14 5.83
C ILE A 156 -5.33 -2.05 5.01
N VAL A 157 -4.05 -1.70 4.93
CA VAL A 157 -3.04 -2.50 4.20
C VAL A 157 -2.88 -3.88 4.86
N ALA A 158 -2.74 -3.94 6.18
CA ALA A 158 -2.65 -5.19 6.92
C ALA A 158 -3.90 -6.08 6.73
N MET A 159 -5.09 -5.46 6.78
CA MET A 159 -6.36 -6.16 6.55
C MET A 159 -6.47 -6.71 5.12
N ALA A 160 -6.00 -5.96 4.12
CA ALA A 160 -5.96 -6.41 2.74
C ALA A 160 -5.09 -7.65 2.59
N PHE A 161 -3.86 -7.62 3.11
CA PHE A 161 -2.95 -8.76 3.07
C PHE A 161 -3.52 -9.98 3.78
N ALA A 162 -4.12 -9.81 4.96
CA ALA A 162 -4.74 -10.93 5.68
C ALA A 162 -5.93 -11.51 4.93
N THR A 163 -6.74 -10.67 4.29
CA THR A 163 -7.88 -11.11 3.46
C THR A 163 -7.40 -11.89 2.24
N TRP A 164 -6.36 -11.40 1.58
CA TRP A 164 -5.72 -12.07 0.45
C TRP A 164 -5.09 -13.40 0.84
N ALA A 165 -4.35 -13.45 1.95
CA ALA A 165 -3.77 -14.68 2.47
C ALA A 165 -4.85 -15.72 2.81
N ALA A 166 -5.93 -15.31 3.49
CA ALA A 166 -7.05 -16.19 3.79
C ALA A 166 -7.73 -16.71 2.52
N THR A 167 -7.87 -15.87 1.51
CA THR A 167 -8.45 -16.26 0.22
C THR A 167 -7.59 -17.28 -0.50
N ILE A 168 -6.27 -17.06 -0.56
CA ILE A 168 -5.33 -18.05 -1.10
C ILE A 168 -5.47 -19.35 -0.33
N ALA A 169 -5.44 -19.30 1.01
CA ALA A 169 -5.51 -20.50 1.84
C ALA A 169 -6.81 -21.29 1.63
N ILE A 170 -7.95 -20.61 1.49
CA ILE A 170 -9.24 -21.25 1.21
C ILE A 170 -9.25 -21.89 -0.17
N ILE A 171 -8.76 -21.18 -1.20
CA ILE A 171 -8.76 -21.71 -2.57
C ILE A 171 -7.79 -22.89 -2.70
N SER A 172 -6.61 -22.81 -2.08
CA SER A 172 -5.60 -23.88 -2.10
C SER A 172 -6.06 -25.20 -1.44
N ARG A 173 -7.14 -25.18 -0.65
CA ARG A 173 -7.76 -26.39 -0.08
C ARG A 173 -8.72 -27.09 -1.03
N LEU A 174 -9.07 -26.45 -2.15
CA LEU A 174 -10.02 -26.98 -3.10
C LEU A 174 -9.24 -27.65 -4.23
N ASP A 175 -9.10 -28.98 -4.15
CA ASP A 175 -8.29 -29.80 -5.06
C ASP A 175 -8.66 -29.65 -6.56
N THR A 176 -9.86 -29.14 -6.86
CA THR A 176 -10.40 -29.05 -8.23
C THR A 176 -10.54 -27.62 -8.73
N VAL A 177 -9.95 -26.63 -8.06
CA VAL A 177 -10.13 -25.24 -8.48
C VAL A 177 -9.14 -24.88 -9.59
N PRO A 178 -9.63 -24.41 -10.75
CA PRO A 178 -8.75 -23.95 -11.82
C PRO A 178 -7.93 -22.73 -11.39
N ASP A 179 -6.72 -22.58 -11.92
CA ASP A 179 -5.81 -21.48 -11.58
C ASP A 179 -6.43 -20.09 -11.80
N TRP A 180 -7.33 -19.97 -12.77
CA TRP A 180 -8.04 -18.74 -13.04
C TRP A 180 -8.94 -18.26 -11.91
N ALA A 181 -9.38 -19.16 -11.04
CA ALA A 181 -10.25 -18.80 -9.93
C ALA A 181 -9.55 -17.89 -8.93
N PHE A 182 -8.22 -17.99 -8.80
CA PHE A 182 -7.44 -17.05 -8.00
C PHE A 182 -7.61 -15.63 -8.53
N GLY A 183 -7.38 -15.41 -9.82
CA GLY A 183 -7.53 -14.09 -10.46
C GLY A 183 -8.93 -13.51 -10.24
N LEU A 184 -9.98 -14.30 -10.49
CA LEU A 184 -11.36 -13.85 -10.26
C LEU A 184 -11.67 -13.59 -8.78
N ALA A 185 -11.14 -14.39 -7.86
CA ALA A 185 -11.31 -14.17 -6.43
C ALA A 185 -10.67 -12.86 -5.99
N PHE A 186 -9.43 -12.58 -6.42
CA PHE A 186 -8.76 -11.30 -6.16
C PHE A 186 -9.53 -10.11 -6.76
N ALA A 187 -10.02 -10.26 -7.98
CA ALA A 187 -10.83 -9.23 -8.63
C ALA A 187 -12.14 -8.98 -7.87
N GLY A 188 -12.84 -10.05 -7.48
CA GLY A 188 -14.05 -10.00 -6.68
C GLY A 188 -13.84 -9.33 -5.33
N LEU A 189 -12.74 -9.65 -4.65
CA LEU A 189 -12.34 -8.96 -3.42
C LEU A 189 -12.03 -7.49 -3.66
N GLY A 190 -11.31 -7.16 -4.73
CA GLY A 190 -11.02 -5.77 -5.11
C GLY A 190 -12.31 -4.97 -5.36
N ILE A 191 -13.30 -5.55 -6.05
CA ILE A 191 -14.61 -4.95 -6.27
C ILE A 191 -15.38 -4.79 -4.94
N ALA A 192 -15.40 -5.83 -4.11
CA ALA A 192 -16.05 -5.76 -2.80
C ALA A 192 -15.42 -4.65 -1.94
N TRP A 193 -14.09 -4.55 -1.93
CA TRP A 193 -13.34 -3.51 -1.24
C TRP A 193 -13.67 -2.12 -1.78
N LEU A 194 -13.81 -2.00 -3.10
CA LEU A 194 -14.20 -0.75 -3.77
C LEU A 194 -15.58 -0.30 -3.32
N LEU A 195 -16.56 -1.23 -3.29
CA LEU A 195 -17.92 -0.96 -2.87
C LEU A 195 -18.00 -0.58 -1.39
N LEU A 196 -17.26 -1.26 -0.52
CA LEU A 196 -17.19 -0.93 0.92
C LEU A 196 -16.52 0.44 1.14
N THR A 197 -15.51 0.78 0.33
CA THR A 197 -14.87 2.11 0.36
C THR A 197 -15.82 3.19 -0.12
N TRP A 198 -16.54 2.94 -1.22
CA TRP A 198 -17.51 3.86 -1.80
C TRP A 198 -18.70 4.11 -0.85
N GLY A 199 -19.17 3.07 -0.16
CA GLY A 199 -20.18 3.16 0.89
C GLY A 199 -19.69 3.86 2.17
N GLY A 200 -18.43 4.26 2.25
CA GLY A 200 -17.85 5.00 3.38
C GLY A 200 -17.53 4.14 4.60
N ILE A 201 -17.63 2.81 4.50
CA ILE A 201 -17.33 1.86 5.57
C ILE A 201 -15.81 1.79 5.78
N LEU A 202 -15.04 1.63 4.71
CA LEU A 202 -13.58 1.53 4.78
C LEU A 202 -12.94 2.92 4.72
N ARG A 203 -12.30 3.30 5.83
CA ARG A 203 -11.49 4.51 5.94
C ARG A 203 -10.08 4.15 6.44
N PRO A 204 -9.03 4.87 6.02
CA PRO A 204 -9.01 5.99 5.06
C PRO A 204 -9.30 5.57 3.60
N ALA A 205 -10.03 6.41 2.86
CA ALA A 205 -10.54 6.06 1.54
C ALA A 205 -9.42 5.90 0.48
N THR A 206 -8.41 6.77 0.49
CA THR A 206 -7.30 6.74 -0.47
C THR A 206 -6.56 5.41 -0.48
N ALA A 207 -6.24 4.88 0.70
CA ALA A 207 -5.58 3.58 0.85
C ALA A 207 -6.49 2.44 0.40
N SER A 208 -7.78 2.52 0.77
CA SER A 208 -8.75 1.48 0.42
C SER A 208 -9.02 1.43 -1.09
N TYR A 209 -9.05 2.57 -1.78
CA TYR A 209 -9.10 2.63 -3.24
C TYR A 209 -7.86 2.05 -3.90
N ALA A 210 -6.66 2.29 -3.35
CA ALA A 210 -5.43 1.67 -3.85
C ALA A 210 -5.50 0.13 -3.77
N ILE A 211 -5.86 -0.40 -2.60
CA ILE A 211 -6.03 -1.85 -2.40
C ILE A 211 -7.07 -2.43 -3.34
N SER A 212 -8.21 -1.75 -3.48
CA SER A 212 -9.28 -2.17 -4.39
C SER A 212 -8.79 -2.27 -5.83
N ALA A 213 -8.04 -1.25 -6.28
CA ALA A 213 -7.47 -1.22 -7.63
C ALA A 213 -6.47 -2.37 -7.83
N ILE A 214 -5.58 -2.61 -6.86
CA ILE A 214 -4.64 -3.74 -6.92
C ILE A 214 -5.41 -5.06 -7.05
N GLY A 215 -6.41 -5.32 -6.19
CA GLY A 215 -7.22 -6.53 -6.26
C GLY A 215 -7.90 -6.73 -7.61
N ILE A 216 -8.49 -5.66 -8.18
CA ILE A 216 -9.12 -5.70 -9.51
C ILE A 216 -8.12 -6.05 -10.62
N LEU A 217 -6.92 -5.46 -10.59
CA LEU A 217 -5.90 -5.72 -11.62
C LEU A 217 -5.32 -7.15 -11.48
N PHE A 218 -5.27 -7.71 -10.28
CA PHE A 218 -4.80 -9.09 -10.06
C PHE A 218 -5.59 -10.18 -10.81
N VAL A 219 -6.73 -9.84 -11.46
CA VAL A 219 -7.51 -10.74 -12.33
C VAL A 219 -6.68 -11.47 -13.39
N ALA A 220 -5.60 -10.84 -13.86
CA ALA A 220 -4.79 -11.31 -14.96
C ALA A 220 -3.52 -12.07 -14.55
N PHE A 221 -3.31 -12.28 -13.24
CA PHE A 221 -2.12 -12.96 -12.70
C PHE A 221 -2.22 -14.48 -12.35
N PRO A 222 -3.25 -15.26 -12.75
CA PRO A 222 -3.17 -16.73 -12.65
C PRO A 222 -1.90 -17.32 -13.27
N GLU A 223 -1.39 -18.43 -12.74
CA GLU A 223 -0.27 -19.15 -13.36
C GLU A 223 -0.64 -19.60 -14.79
N GLY A 224 0.25 -19.36 -15.75
CA GLY A 224 0.01 -19.71 -17.17
C GLY A 224 -1.07 -18.86 -17.84
N SER A 225 -1.31 -17.63 -17.37
CA SER A 225 -2.37 -16.74 -17.86
C SER A 225 -2.19 -16.38 -19.34
N HIS A 226 -2.86 -17.16 -20.19
CA HIS A 226 -3.10 -16.83 -21.59
C HIS A 226 -4.41 -16.04 -21.75
N MET A 227 -4.73 -15.63 -22.98
CA MET A 227 -6.01 -15.07 -23.37
C MET A 227 -7.16 -15.92 -22.78
N PRO A 228 -8.17 -15.34 -22.11
CA PRO A 228 -8.56 -13.92 -22.11
C PRO A 228 -8.09 -13.09 -20.90
N TRP A 229 -7.21 -13.60 -20.03
CA TRP A 229 -6.90 -12.97 -18.75
C TRP A 229 -6.32 -11.54 -18.88
N PRO A 230 -5.38 -11.25 -19.80
CA PRO A 230 -4.90 -9.89 -20.00
C PRO A 230 -5.97 -8.91 -20.48
N ILE A 231 -7.00 -9.38 -21.23
CA ILE A 231 -8.14 -8.54 -21.63
C ILE A 231 -8.92 -8.10 -20.39
N LEU A 232 -9.18 -9.02 -19.45
CA LEU A 232 -9.88 -8.68 -18.21
C LEU A 232 -9.08 -7.67 -17.38
N GLY A 233 -7.75 -7.82 -17.33
CA GLY A 233 -6.85 -6.83 -16.74
C GLY A 233 -6.97 -5.44 -17.40
N LEU A 234 -7.00 -5.41 -18.74
CA LEU A 234 -7.19 -4.17 -19.51
C LEU A 234 -8.56 -3.53 -19.26
N VAL A 235 -9.63 -4.33 -19.25
CA VAL A 235 -10.99 -3.86 -18.95
C VAL A 235 -11.04 -3.31 -17.53
N GLY A 236 -10.42 -3.98 -16.55
CA GLY A 236 -10.27 -3.50 -15.18
C GLY A 236 -9.53 -2.17 -15.11
N ALA A 237 -8.41 -2.03 -15.83
CA ALA A 237 -7.65 -0.79 -15.91
C ALA A 237 -8.48 0.38 -16.49
N LEU A 238 -9.19 0.16 -17.59
CA LEU A 238 -10.08 1.15 -18.19
C LEU A 238 -11.26 1.51 -17.27
N ALA A 239 -11.83 0.52 -16.58
CA ALA A 239 -12.90 0.73 -15.61
C ALA A 239 -12.41 1.61 -14.45
N LEU A 240 -11.20 1.36 -13.92
CA LEU A 240 -10.58 2.19 -12.87
C LEU A 240 -10.37 3.63 -13.33
N MET A 241 -9.92 3.84 -14.58
CA MET A 241 -9.81 5.18 -15.16
C MET A 241 -11.16 5.88 -15.27
N GLY A 242 -12.20 5.20 -15.76
CA GLY A 242 -13.55 5.76 -15.83
C GLY A 242 -14.13 6.09 -14.44
N LEU A 243 -13.94 5.18 -13.47
CA LEU A 243 -14.33 5.38 -12.07
C LEU A 243 -13.55 6.52 -11.40
N SER A 244 -12.30 6.76 -11.79
CA SER A 244 -11.49 7.85 -11.23
C SER A 244 -12.12 9.23 -11.47
N VAL A 245 -12.73 9.44 -12.64
CA VAL A 245 -13.43 10.68 -13.00
C VAL A 245 -14.70 10.83 -12.18
N ARG A 246 -15.47 9.75 -12.03
CA ARG A 246 -16.73 9.75 -11.27
C ARG A 246 -16.51 9.95 -9.77
N LEU A 247 -15.47 9.34 -9.21
CA LEU A 247 -15.18 9.36 -7.77
C LEU A 247 -14.22 10.49 -7.37
N ASN A 248 -13.67 11.23 -8.35
CA ASN A 248 -12.65 12.25 -8.17
C ASN A 248 -11.43 11.75 -7.35
N GLN A 249 -10.96 10.54 -7.67
CA GLN A 249 -9.86 9.87 -6.96
C GLN A 249 -8.67 9.64 -7.91
N THR A 250 -7.60 10.39 -7.70
CA THR A 250 -6.37 10.30 -8.49
C THR A 250 -5.66 8.96 -8.36
N VAL A 251 -5.83 8.26 -7.23
CA VAL A 251 -5.25 6.93 -7.01
C VAL A 251 -5.80 5.91 -8.01
N LEU A 252 -7.10 5.91 -8.27
CA LEU A 252 -7.71 4.99 -9.24
C LEU A 252 -7.21 5.26 -10.66
N LEU A 253 -7.00 6.54 -11.00
CA LEU A 253 -6.38 6.93 -12.27
C LEU A 253 -4.96 6.40 -12.39
N GLY A 254 -4.14 6.58 -11.33
CA GLY A 254 -2.76 6.11 -11.30
C GLY A 254 -2.65 4.59 -11.50
N PHE A 255 -3.45 3.81 -10.77
CA PHE A 255 -3.49 2.36 -10.94
C PHE A 255 -4.08 1.93 -12.28
N GLY A 256 -5.10 2.62 -12.81
CA GLY A 256 -5.64 2.34 -14.14
C GLY A 256 -4.60 2.55 -15.24
N VAL A 257 -3.85 3.65 -15.19
CA VAL A 257 -2.75 3.91 -16.13
C VAL A 257 -1.62 2.88 -15.98
N ALA A 258 -1.24 2.54 -14.75
CA ALA A 258 -0.26 1.48 -14.51
C ALA A 258 -0.73 0.12 -15.06
N GLY A 259 -2.02 -0.20 -14.88
CA GLY A 259 -2.65 -1.40 -15.44
C GLY A 259 -2.57 -1.42 -16.97
N LEU A 260 -2.88 -0.31 -17.65
CA LEU A 260 -2.70 -0.20 -19.11
C LEU A 260 -1.25 -0.47 -19.52
N PHE A 261 -0.29 0.09 -18.79
CA PHE A 261 1.14 -0.10 -19.06
C PHE A 261 1.59 -1.55 -18.87
N VAL A 262 0.96 -2.32 -17.99
CA VAL A 262 1.25 -3.75 -17.78
C VAL A 262 0.54 -4.62 -18.82
N TYR A 263 -0.76 -4.43 -19.02
CA TYR A 263 -1.58 -5.34 -19.83
C TYR A 263 -1.44 -5.12 -21.34
N ILE A 264 -1.17 -3.90 -21.81
CA ILE A 264 -0.97 -3.67 -23.25
C ILE A 264 0.27 -4.43 -23.76
N PRO A 265 1.47 -4.28 -23.16
CA PRO A 265 2.63 -5.07 -23.57
C PRO A 265 2.40 -6.57 -23.42
N MET A 266 1.78 -7.02 -22.33
CA MET A 266 1.46 -8.43 -22.11
C MET A 266 0.60 -9.00 -23.25
N MET A 267 -0.48 -8.31 -23.65
CA MET A 267 -1.30 -8.70 -24.81
C MET A 267 -0.52 -8.67 -26.12
N ILE A 268 0.38 -7.71 -26.32
CA ILE A 268 1.19 -7.64 -27.54
C ILE A 268 2.12 -8.85 -27.64
N PHE A 269 2.81 -9.20 -26.56
CA PHE A 269 3.69 -10.37 -26.56
C PHE A 269 2.93 -11.66 -26.83
N GLU A 270 1.71 -11.77 -26.31
CA GLU A 270 0.86 -12.94 -26.51
C GLU A 270 0.24 -13.00 -27.92
N LEU A 271 -0.22 -11.88 -28.48
CA LEU A 271 -0.86 -11.87 -29.80
C LEU A 271 0.12 -11.94 -30.97
N PHE A 272 1.38 -11.54 -30.75
CA PHE A 272 2.39 -11.41 -31.79
C PHE A 272 3.61 -12.30 -31.56
N GLU A 273 3.41 -13.50 -30.99
CA GLU A 273 4.46 -14.48 -30.69
C GLU A 273 5.61 -14.44 -31.73
N GLU A 274 6.83 -14.19 -31.23
CA GLU A 274 8.10 -14.14 -31.99
C GLU A 274 8.41 -12.90 -32.87
N SER A 275 7.55 -11.86 -32.92
CA SER A 275 7.83 -10.65 -33.71
C SER A 275 8.27 -9.45 -32.85
N LEU A 276 9.57 -9.10 -32.90
CA LEU A 276 10.14 -7.89 -32.27
C LEU A 276 9.62 -6.56 -32.86
N GLY A 277 8.94 -6.59 -34.02
CA GLY A 277 8.53 -5.38 -34.74
C GLY A 277 7.45 -4.56 -34.02
N VAL A 278 6.49 -5.23 -33.37
CA VAL A 278 5.35 -4.55 -32.73
C VAL A 278 5.73 -3.80 -31.45
N PRO A 279 6.52 -4.39 -30.52
CA PRO A 279 7.01 -3.65 -29.35
C PRO A 279 7.84 -2.41 -29.72
N VAL A 280 8.68 -2.52 -30.76
CA VAL A 280 9.51 -1.40 -31.24
C VAL A 280 8.64 -0.29 -31.87
N ALA A 281 7.63 -0.64 -32.67
CA ALA A 281 6.71 0.33 -33.25
C ALA A 281 5.88 1.08 -32.18
N LEU A 282 5.43 0.36 -31.13
CA LEU A 282 4.77 0.98 -29.99
C LEU A 282 5.70 1.91 -29.21
N LEU A 283 6.96 1.52 -28.99
CA LEU A 283 7.95 2.38 -28.33
C LEU A 283 8.14 3.69 -29.11
N ILE A 284 8.29 3.59 -30.44
CA ILE A 284 8.45 4.76 -31.31
C ILE A 284 7.20 5.65 -31.26
N THR A 285 6.00 5.06 -31.30
CA THR A 285 4.75 5.81 -31.24
C THR A 285 4.55 6.48 -29.88
N GLY A 286 4.87 5.78 -28.79
CA GLY A 286 4.82 6.33 -27.44
C GLY A 286 5.77 7.52 -27.26
N LEU A 287 7.02 7.40 -27.74
CA LEU A 287 7.99 8.49 -27.72
C LEU A 287 7.54 9.68 -28.59
N ALA A 288 6.95 9.42 -29.75
CA ALA A 288 6.42 10.47 -30.62
C ALA A 288 5.26 11.23 -29.94
N LEU A 289 4.30 10.53 -29.33
CA LEU A 289 3.20 11.15 -28.59
C LEU A 289 3.69 11.97 -27.39
N LEU A 290 4.68 11.46 -26.65
CA LEU A 290 5.35 12.22 -25.58
C LEU A 290 6.00 13.51 -26.13
N GLY A 291 6.67 13.42 -27.27
CA GLY A 291 7.25 14.57 -27.97
C GLY A 291 6.22 15.63 -28.34
N VAL A 292 5.04 15.22 -28.82
CA VAL A 292 3.93 16.13 -29.13
C VAL A 292 3.45 16.86 -27.88
N VAL A 293 3.21 16.14 -26.78
CA VAL A 293 2.75 16.75 -25.51
C VAL A 293 3.77 17.77 -24.98
N VAL A 294 5.05 17.40 -24.95
CA VAL A 294 6.13 18.31 -24.53
C VAL A 294 6.20 19.53 -25.44
N GLY A 295 6.06 19.34 -26.75
CA GLY A 295 5.98 20.42 -27.73
C GLY A 295 4.84 21.38 -27.44
N THR A 296 3.62 20.88 -27.25
CA THR A 296 2.44 21.71 -26.96
C THR A 296 2.60 22.54 -25.68
N VAL A 297 3.21 21.97 -24.63
CA VAL A 297 3.48 22.69 -23.38
C VAL A 297 4.57 23.76 -23.56
N ARG A 298 5.58 23.51 -24.39
CA ARG A 298 6.63 24.49 -24.70
C ARG A 298 6.10 25.67 -25.53
N PHE A 299 5.33 25.39 -26.58
CA PHE A 299 4.77 26.45 -27.44
C PHE A 299 3.77 27.32 -26.70
N ARG A 300 3.04 26.79 -25.71
CA ARG A 300 2.16 27.61 -24.88
C ARG A 300 2.91 28.62 -24.00
N LYS A 301 4.15 28.31 -23.60
CA LYS A 301 5.00 29.23 -22.83
C LYS A 301 5.62 30.35 -23.68
N GLU A 302 5.87 30.10 -24.97
CA GLU A 302 6.45 31.10 -25.89
C GLU A 302 5.41 32.11 -26.40
N VAL A 303 4.13 31.75 -26.41
CA VAL A 303 3.03 32.64 -26.84
C VAL A 303 2.53 33.55 -25.69
N GLU A 304 2.87 33.25 -24.44
CA GLU A 304 2.53 34.04 -23.25
C GLU A 304 3.63 35.04 -22.82
N THR A 305 4.72 35.14 -23.59
CA THR A 305 5.79 36.16 -23.45
C THR A 305 5.80 37.13 -24.61
#